data_AF-A0A7V2TVS2-F1
#
_entry.id   AF-A0A7V2TVS2-F1
#
_cell.length_a   1.000
_cell.length_b   1.000
_cell.length_c   1.000
_cell.angle_alpha   90.00
_cell.angle_beta   90.00
_cell.angle_gamma   90.00
#
_symmetry.space_group_name_H-M   'P 1'
#
loop_
_entity.id
_entity.type
_entity.pdbx_description
1 polymer ?
#
loop_
_entity_poly.entity_id
_entity_poly.type
_entity_poly.pdbx_seq_one_letter_code
_entity_poly.pdbx_strand_id
1 'polypeptide(L)'
;MAYTAMALLVVIGMVTVLLIGEPRRGSAEALDANGFATDSALARAAAAIRRTERAALHGPLLLLVLLLLAAEPIARRFTDDPIHVIGIGQGSGRGFHGSSDLTTFEATRHAAQEAYAMAGLAPRDIQFAEVHDCFSIAELIHIEDLGFFKPGEGYKAVSDGQTRLDGPKPINTSGGLKSKGHPVGATGVAQLYEVWLQLRGRAGKRQIPNRNLRVGGAHNLGGTGGTCTFTILERR
;
A
#
# COMPACT_ATOMS: atom_id res chain seq x y z
N MET A 1 11.41 29.16 -8.64
CA MET A 1 11.73 28.16 -7.60
C MET A 1 11.92 26.83 -8.30
N ALA A 2 13.13 26.25 -8.27
CA ALA A 2 13.45 24.98 -8.90
C ALA A 2 13.20 23.81 -7.93
N TYR A 3 12.66 22.69 -8.41
CA TYR A 3 12.35 21.49 -7.63
C TYR A 3 13.30 20.37 -8.02
N THR A 4 14.13 19.88 -7.11
CA THR A 4 14.95 18.69 -7.34
C THR A 4 14.15 17.45 -6.96
N ALA A 5 13.63 16.71 -7.94
CA ALA A 5 13.03 15.41 -7.65
C ALA A 5 14.11 14.37 -7.45
N MET A 6 14.14 13.76 -6.27
CA MET A 6 14.93 12.57 -6.02
C MET A 6 14.10 11.34 -6.43
N ALA A 7 14.19 10.96 -7.71
CA ALA A 7 13.56 9.75 -8.22
C ALA A 7 14.30 8.51 -7.68
N LEU A 8 13.86 7.95 -6.56
CA LEU A 8 14.35 6.66 -6.09
C LEU A 8 13.59 5.54 -6.81
N LEU A 9 14.14 5.09 -7.94
CA LEU A 9 13.66 3.93 -8.67
C LEU A 9 14.07 2.65 -7.92
N VAL A 10 13.23 2.15 -7.00
CA VAL A 10 13.47 0.86 -6.36
C VAL A 10 12.88 -0.25 -7.25
N VAL A 11 13.71 -0.82 -8.14
CA VAL A 11 13.33 -2.00 -8.94
C VAL A 11 13.61 -3.25 -8.12
N ILE A 12 12.64 -3.70 -7.32
CA ILE A 12 12.66 -5.03 -6.71
C ILE A 12 11.62 -5.87 -7.46
N GLY A 13 12.09 -6.72 -8.38
CA GLY A 13 11.24 -7.73 -9.06
C GLY A 13 10.08 -7.18 -9.90
N MET A 14 10.29 -6.09 -10.64
CA MET A 14 9.30 -5.34 -11.47
C MET A 14 8.23 -4.54 -10.71
N VAL A 15 8.59 -3.99 -9.56
CA VAL A 15 7.91 -2.82 -9.01
C VAL A 15 8.67 -1.56 -9.37
N THR A 16 7.96 -0.51 -9.77
CA THR A 16 8.51 0.84 -9.86
C THR A 16 7.77 1.71 -8.85
N VAL A 17 8.50 2.35 -7.94
CA VAL A 17 7.97 3.43 -7.08
C VAL A 17 8.68 4.71 -7.49
N LEU A 18 7.93 5.79 -7.70
CA LEU A 18 8.50 7.10 -7.99
C LEU A 18 8.19 8.05 -6.84
N LEU A 19 9.25 8.52 -6.16
CA LEU A 19 9.18 9.53 -5.10
C LEU A 19 9.47 10.92 -5.70
N ILE A 20 8.64 11.91 -5.40
CA ILE A 20 8.85 13.31 -5.74
C ILE A 20 8.81 14.14 -4.45
N GLY A 21 9.91 14.83 -4.14
CA GLY A 21 10.09 15.64 -2.91
C GLY A 21 10.57 17.07 -3.18
N GLU A 22 10.63 17.87 -2.11
CA GLU A 22 11.17 19.24 -2.11
C GLU A 22 12.71 19.26 -2.24
N PRO A 23 13.31 20.28 -2.87
CA PRO A 23 14.76 20.40 -3.00
C PRO A 23 15.46 20.59 -1.64
N ARG A 24 16.70 20.11 -1.54
CA ARG A 24 17.64 20.58 -0.50
C ARG A 24 17.96 22.05 -0.76
N ARG A 25 17.90 22.89 0.29
CA ARG A 25 18.29 24.31 0.24
C ARG A 25 19.66 24.45 -0.46
N GLY A 26 19.71 25.16 -1.59
CA GLY A 26 20.96 25.53 -2.27
C GLY A 26 21.14 25.07 -3.73
N SER A 27 20.18 24.36 -4.33
CA SER A 27 20.25 23.98 -5.76
C SER A 27 19.37 24.89 -6.62
N ALA A 28 19.99 25.70 -7.49
CA ALA A 28 19.29 26.51 -8.48
C ALA A 28 19.34 25.81 -9.85
N GLU A 29 18.20 25.39 -10.39
CA GLU A 29 18.08 24.95 -11.79
C GLU A 29 17.46 26.06 -12.64
N ALA A 30 17.91 26.17 -13.90
CA ALA A 30 17.44 27.16 -14.87
C ALA A 30 15.99 26.86 -15.31
N LEU A 31 15.17 27.91 -15.39
CA LEU A 31 13.78 27.86 -15.86
C LEU A 31 13.71 28.26 -17.35
N ASP A 32 12.79 27.67 -18.11
CA ASP A 32 12.47 28.03 -19.48
C ASP A 32 11.57 29.28 -19.57
N ALA A 33 11.27 29.69 -20.81
CA ALA A 33 10.46 30.88 -21.10
C ALA A 33 9.03 30.84 -20.54
N ASN A 34 8.56 29.69 -20.07
CA ASN A 34 7.25 29.51 -19.45
C ASN A 34 7.34 29.31 -17.92
N GLY A 35 8.53 29.45 -17.33
CA GLY A 35 8.75 29.30 -15.90
C GLY A 35 8.89 27.85 -15.42
N PHE A 36 9.07 26.89 -16.32
CA PHE A 36 9.30 25.48 -15.99
C PHE A 36 10.79 25.13 -16.03
N ALA A 37 11.29 24.36 -15.07
CA ALA A 37 12.69 23.88 -15.14
C ALA A 37 12.88 23.04 -16.41
N THR A 38 13.92 23.35 -17.19
CA THR A 38 14.21 22.74 -18.52
C THR A 38 14.54 21.25 -18.46
N ASP A 39 14.80 20.70 -17.27
CA ASP A 39 15.01 19.28 -17.00
C ASP A 39 13.96 18.76 -15.99
N SER A 40 12.69 19.03 -16.28
CA SER A 40 11.62 18.76 -15.32
C SER A 40 11.61 17.29 -14.90
N ALA A 41 11.65 17.06 -13.60
CA ALA A 41 11.36 15.77 -12.98
C ALA A 41 10.11 15.08 -13.58
N LEU A 42 9.15 15.89 -14.03
CA LEU A 42 7.95 15.47 -14.75
C LEU A 42 8.26 14.76 -16.08
N ALA A 43 9.19 15.29 -16.88
CA ALA A 43 9.62 14.69 -18.12
C ALA A 43 10.37 13.37 -17.87
N ARG A 44 11.20 13.31 -16.82
CA ARG A 44 11.89 12.08 -16.39
C ARG A 44 10.93 11.02 -15.86
N ALA A 45 9.95 11.43 -15.04
CA ALA A 45 8.87 10.59 -14.56
C ALA A 45 8.04 10.01 -15.71
N ALA A 46 7.57 10.88 -16.62
CA ALA A 46 6.79 10.47 -17.79
C ALA A 46 7.60 9.59 -18.75
N ALA A 47 8.90 9.82 -18.91
CA ALA A 47 9.79 8.95 -19.69
C ALA A 47 10.00 7.58 -19.02
N ALA A 48 10.17 7.54 -17.69
CA ALA A 48 10.26 6.29 -16.93
C ALA A 48 8.98 5.47 -17.06
N ILE A 49 7.81 6.10 -16.85
CA ILE A 49 6.48 5.49 -17.04
C ILE A 49 6.36 4.88 -18.44
N ARG A 50 6.59 5.67 -19.49
CA ARG A 50 6.53 5.21 -20.89
C ARG A 50 7.50 4.07 -21.20
N ARG A 51 8.67 4.05 -20.57
CA ARG A 51 9.67 2.99 -20.74
C ARG A 51 9.22 1.69 -20.06
N THR A 52 8.64 1.77 -18.87
CA THR A 52 8.12 0.58 -18.17
C THR A 52 6.86 0.02 -18.84
N GLU A 53 5.97 0.88 -19.35
CA GLU A 53 4.81 0.48 -20.17
C GLU A 53 5.24 -0.29 -21.43
N ARG A 54 6.28 0.16 -22.15
CA ARG A 54 6.81 -0.55 -23.33
C ARG A 54 7.40 -1.92 -22.99
N ALA A 55 8.04 -2.07 -21.84
CA ALA A 55 8.62 -3.34 -21.39
C ALA A 55 7.53 -4.36 -21.01
N ALA A 56 6.39 -3.91 -20.49
CA ALA A 56 5.25 -4.77 -20.16
C ALA A 56 4.55 -5.39 -21.39
N LEU A 57 4.71 -4.79 -22.58
CA LEU A 57 4.04 -5.24 -23.81
C LEU A 57 4.69 -6.48 -24.48
N HIS A 58 5.85 -6.98 -24.01
CA HIS A 58 6.66 -7.96 -24.75
C HIS A 58 6.93 -9.29 -24.02
N GLY A 59 6.14 -9.69 -23.01
CA GLY A 59 6.29 -11.00 -22.36
C GLY A 59 5.01 -11.52 -21.67
N PRO A 60 4.85 -12.84 -21.49
CA PRO A 60 3.67 -13.40 -20.86
C PRO A 60 3.69 -13.11 -19.35
N LEU A 61 2.59 -12.52 -18.84
CA LEU A 61 2.25 -12.42 -17.40
C LEU A 61 3.22 -11.61 -16.51
N LEU A 62 3.53 -10.36 -16.88
CA LEU A 62 4.18 -9.42 -15.97
C LEU A 62 3.16 -8.42 -15.44
N LEU A 63 2.73 -8.60 -14.18
CA LEU A 63 1.93 -7.60 -13.47
C LEU A 63 2.85 -6.48 -13.01
N LEU A 64 2.78 -5.34 -13.70
CA LEU A 64 3.45 -4.11 -13.30
C LEU A 64 2.46 -3.23 -12.52
N VAL A 65 2.83 -2.83 -11.32
CA VAL A 65 2.11 -1.80 -10.56
C VAL A 65 3.08 -0.66 -10.24
N LEU A 66 2.63 0.57 -10.53
CA LEU A 66 3.37 1.80 -10.29
C LEU A 66 2.58 2.66 -9.30
N LEU A 67 3.25 3.15 -8.27
CA LEU A 67 2.73 4.19 -7.39
C LEU A 67 3.59 5.44 -7.53
N LEU A 68 2.93 6.57 -7.76
CA LEU A 68 3.51 7.90 -7.67
C LEU A 68 3.28 8.44 -6.27
N LEU A 69 4.36 8.70 -5.55
CA LEU A 69 4.33 9.31 -4.22
C LEU A 69 4.91 10.73 -4.34
N ALA A 70 4.16 11.68 -3.82
CA ALA A 70 4.53 13.08 -3.81
C ALA A 70 4.36 13.64 -2.39
N ALA A 71 5.21 14.59 -2.00
CA ALA A 71 4.98 15.34 -0.78
C ALA A 71 3.64 16.10 -0.85
N GLU A 72 2.91 16.15 0.26
CA GLU A 72 1.56 16.74 0.33
C GLU A 72 1.48 18.16 -0.29
N PRO A 73 2.43 19.09 -0.05
CA PRO A 73 2.37 20.44 -0.62
C PRO A 73 2.39 20.50 -2.14
N ILE A 74 2.95 19.48 -2.81
CA ILE A 74 3.07 19.43 -4.27
C ILE A 74 2.11 18.43 -4.92
N ALA A 75 1.37 17.63 -4.13
CA ALA A 75 0.48 16.59 -4.65
C ALA A 75 -0.60 17.14 -5.60
N ARG A 76 -1.12 18.34 -5.30
CA ARG A 76 -2.12 19.04 -6.13
C ARG A 76 -1.63 19.44 -7.52
N ARG A 77 -0.33 19.37 -7.80
CA ARG A 77 0.22 19.57 -9.15
C ARG A 77 0.02 18.35 -10.05
N PHE A 78 -0.28 17.19 -9.46
CA PHE A 78 -0.38 15.91 -10.15
C PHE A 78 -1.80 15.34 -10.14
N THR A 79 -2.60 15.68 -9.12
CA THR A 79 -3.97 15.18 -8.97
C THR A 79 -4.80 16.14 -8.11
N ASP A 80 -6.08 16.31 -8.46
CA ASP A 80 -7.01 17.13 -7.67
C ASP A 80 -7.43 16.46 -6.36
N ASP A 81 -7.39 15.13 -6.34
CA ASP A 81 -7.86 14.28 -5.25
C ASP A 81 -6.77 13.30 -4.76
N PRO A 82 -5.76 13.77 -4.02
CA PRO A 82 -4.73 12.89 -3.47
C PRO A 82 -5.29 11.95 -2.40
N ILE A 83 -4.72 10.74 -2.34
CA ILE A 83 -4.86 9.83 -1.21
C ILE A 83 -3.59 9.94 -0.37
N HIS A 84 -3.74 10.13 0.94
CA HIS A 84 -2.65 10.45 1.84
C HIS A 84 -2.17 9.19 2.54
N VAL A 85 -0.86 9.03 2.66
CA VAL A 85 -0.27 8.05 3.57
C VAL A 85 -0.23 8.69 4.95
N ILE A 86 -1.07 8.23 5.87
CA ILE A 86 -1.19 8.82 7.22
C ILE A 86 -0.49 7.99 8.29
N GLY A 87 -0.17 6.73 8.00
CA GLY A 87 0.60 5.87 8.88
C GLY A 87 1.40 4.84 8.09
N ILE A 88 2.65 4.61 8.50
CA ILE A 88 3.51 3.54 7.99
C ILE A 88 4.16 2.91 9.21
N GLY A 89 4.11 1.59 9.29
CA GLY A 89 4.88 0.82 10.27
C GLY A 89 5.66 -0.29 9.61
N GLN A 90 6.85 -0.57 10.14
CA GLN A 90 7.70 -1.69 9.77
C GLN A 90 8.03 -2.50 11.02
N GLY A 91 7.56 -3.74 11.04
CA GLY A 91 7.83 -4.67 12.14
C GLY A 91 8.76 -5.78 11.71
N SER A 92 9.65 -6.15 12.61
CA SER A 92 10.50 -7.34 12.49
C SER A 92 10.21 -8.26 13.67
N GLY A 93 10.42 -9.55 13.46
CA GLY A 93 10.14 -10.57 14.47
C GLY A 93 10.76 -11.90 14.10
N ARG A 94 10.49 -12.91 14.91
CA ARG A 94 10.93 -14.28 14.60
C ARG A 94 10.14 -14.85 13.42
N GLY A 95 10.83 -15.50 12.50
CA GLY A 95 10.16 -16.33 11.49
C GLY A 95 9.51 -17.55 12.14
N PHE A 96 8.59 -18.18 11.41
CA PHE A 96 7.75 -19.28 11.89
C PHE A 96 8.49 -20.37 12.68
N HIS A 97 9.68 -20.80 12.21
CA HIS A 97 10.49 -21.84 12.84
C HIS A 97 11.11 -21.45 14.18
N GLY A 98 11.23 -20.16 14.48
CA GLY A 98 11.79 -19.64 15.72
C GLY A 98 10.75 -19.02 16.65
N SER A 99 9.49 -18.96 16.22
CA SER A 99 8.41 -18.40 17.03
C SER A 99 8.03 -19.35 18.17
N SER A 100 7.75 -18.80 19.35
CA SER A 100 7.20 -19.55 20.48
C SER A 100 5.70 -19.78 20.37
N ASP A 101 5.02 -19.05 19.49
CA ASP A 101 3.59 -19.16 19.23
C ASP A 101 3.35 -19.08 17.70
N LEU A 102 2.66 -20.07 17.16
CA LEU A 102 2.39 -20.18 15.71
C LEU A 102 1.07 -19.52 15.31
N THR A 103 0.34 -18.93 16.26
CA THR A 103 -0.95 -18.27 16.05
C THR A 103 -0.84 -16.75 15.96
N THR A 104 0.38 -16.20 15.93
CA THR A 104 0.67 -14.77 15.85
C THR A 104 2.00 -14.50 15.14
N PHE A 105 2.12 -13.32 14.55
CA PHE A 105 3.35 -12.77 13.99
C PHE A 105 3.75 -11.49 14.72
N GLU A 106 4.85 -11.55 15.48
CA GLU A 106 5.45 -10.38 16.16
C GLU A 106 5.66 -9.21 15.19
N ALA A 107 6.16 -9.51 13.98
CA ALA A 107 6.38 -8.52 12.94
C ALA A 107 5.09 -7.77 12.54
N THR A 108 3.96 -8.49 12.40
CA THR A 108 2.67 -7.87 12.09
C THR A 108 2.22 -6.94 13.21
N ARG A 109 2.30 -7.40 14.47
CA ARG A 109 1.88 -6.59 15.63
C ARG A 109 2.72 -5.33 15.79
N HIS A 110 4.04 -5.43 15.62
CA HIS A 110 4.95 -4.29 15.67
C HIS A 110 4.65 -3.28 14.54
N ALA A 111 4.48 -3.76 13.30
CA ALA A 111 4.13 -2.90 12.16
C ALA A 111 2.77 -2.21 12.38
N ALA A 112 1.79 -2.93 12.91
CA ALA A 112 0.47 -2.38 13.21
C ALA A 112 0.56 -1.27 14.25
N GLN A 113 1.23 -1.52 15.37
CA GLN A 113 1.40 -0.56 16.45
C GLN A 113 2.05 0.75 15.97
N GLU A 114 3.13 0.65 15.18
CA GLU A 114 3.82 1.82 14.64
C GLU A 114 2.92 2.61 13.68
N ALA A 115 2.24 1.94 12.75
CA ALA A 115 1.35 2.59 11.80
C ALA A 115 0.17 3.29 12.50
N TYR A 116 -0.45 2.64 13.49
CA TYR A 116 -1.52 3.21 14.30
C TYR A 116 -1.06 4.44 15.09
N ALA A 117 0.12 4.36 15.71
CA ALA A 117 0.70 5.47 16.44
C ALA A 117 0.99 6.67 15.51
N MET A 118 1.57 6.41 14.33
CA MET A 118 1.84 7.45 13.33
C MET A 118 0.55 8.12 12.81
N ALA A 119 -0.49 7.33 12.57
CA ALA A 119 -1.77 7.82 12.07
C ALA A 119 -2.63 8.49 13.17
N GLY A 120 -2.34 8.27 14.45
CA GLY A 120 -3.21 8.66 15.55
C GLY A 120 -4.56 7.91 15.55
N LEU A 121 -4.58 6.69 15.03
CA LEU A 121 -5.78 5.86 14.86
C LEU A 121 -5.69 4.57 15.67
N ALA A 122 -6.85 3.97 15.94
CA ALA A 122 -6.98 2.63 16.50
C ALA A 122 -7.39 1.62 15.41
N PRO A 123 -7.25 0.29 15.64
CA PRO A 123 -7.66 -0.73 14.68
C PRO A 123 -9.10 -0.59 14.16
N ARG A 124 -10.03 -0.17 15.03
CA ARG A 124 -11.45 0.06 14.69
C ARG A 124 -11.67 1.16 13.65
N ASP A 125 -10.74 2.09 13.52
CA ASP A 125 -10.84 3.24 12.61
C ASP A 125 -10.46 2.86 11.17
N ILE A 126 -9.75 1.73 10.99
CA ILE A 126 -9.46 1.18 9.66
C ILE A 126 -10.72 0.54 9.09
N GLN A 127 -11.28 1.09 8.02
CA GLN A 127 -12.59 0.64 7.55
C GLN A 127 -12.50 -0.67 6.74
N PHE A 128 -11.39 -0.91 6.07
CA PHE A 128 -11.12 -2.10 5.27
C PHE A 128 -9.61 -2.31 5.13
N ALA A 129 -9.18 -3.51 4.74
CA ALA A 129 -7.76 -3.78 4.52
C ALA A 129 -7.48 -4.82 3.43
N GLU A 130 -6.34 -4.70 2.78
CA GLU A 130 -5.69 -5.78 2.04
C GLU A 130 -4.60 -6.38 2.93
N VAL A 131 -4.68 -7.68 3.22
CA VAL A 131 -3.73 -8.41 4.07
C VAL A 131 -3.00 -9.47 3.25
N HIS A 132 -1.92 -10.02 3.79
CA HIS A 132 -1.01 -10.89 3.05
C HIS A 132 -1.45 -12.37 3.19
N ASP A 133 -2.52 -12.74 2.49
CA ASP A 133 -3.14 -14.07 2.52
C ASP A 133 -2.42 -15.10 1.62
N CYS A 134 -1.10 -15.21 1.73
CA CYS A 134 -0.34 -16.21 0.95
C CYS A 134 -0.79 -17.66 1.28
N PHE A 135 -1.35 -17.85 2.46
CA PHE A 135 -2.13 -19.02 2.87
C PHE A 135 -3.40 -18.55 3.60
N SER A 136 -4.48 -19.34 3.54
CA SER A 136 -5.76 -18.97 4.16
C SER A 136 -5.65 -18.74 5.67
N ILE A 137 -4.86 -19.55 6.37
CA ILE A 137 -4.59 -19.37 7.80
C ILE A 137 -3.86 -18.06 8.11
N ALA A 138 -3.02 -17.57 7.18
CA ALA A 138 -2.32 -16.30 7.38
C ALA A 138 -3.31 -15.13 7.41
N GLU A 139 -4.36 -15.14 6.59
CA GLU A 139 -5.42 -14.13 6.65
C GLU A 139 -6.03 -14.05 8.06
N LEU A 140 -6.38 -15.20 8.65
CA LEU A 140 -6.98 -15.26 9.99
C LEU A 140 -6.06 -14.69 11.06
N ILE A 141 -4.78 -15.08 11.05
CA ILE A 141 -3.80 -14.56 12.02
C ILE A 141 -3.60 -13.05 11.82
N HIS A 142 -3.50 -12.58 10.58
CA HIS A 142 -3.26 -11.16 10.31
C HIS A 142 -4.42 -10.26 10.74
N ILE A 143 -5.66 -10.66 10.51
CA ILE A 143 -6.82 -9.83 10.94
C ILE A 143 -6.94 -9.78 12.47
N GLU A 144 -6.41 -10.78 13.18
CA GLU A 144 -6.29 -10.79 14.64
C GLU A 144 -5.12 -9.93 15.13
N ASP A 145 -3.92 -10.10 14.55
CA ASP A 145 -2.70 -9.36 14.93
C ASP A 145 -2.77 -7.87 14.59
N LEU A 146 -3.47 -7.51 13.52
CA LEU A 146 -3.81 -6.12 13.21
C LEU A 146 -4.83 -5.52 14.19
N GLY A 147 -5.45 -6.35 15.03
CA GLY A 147 -6.41 -5.95 16.06
C GLY A 147 -7.82 -5.70 15.53
N PHE A 148 -8.17 -6.18 14.33
CA PHE A 148 -9.54 -6.06 13.79
C PHE A 148 -10.50 -7.01 14.49
N PHE A 149 -10.01 -8.19 14.86
CA PHE A 149 -10.73 -9.21 15.62
C PHE A 149 -9.87 -9.68 16.79
N LYS A 150 -10.48 -10.30 17.79
CA LYS A 150 -9.74 -10.81 18.94
C LYS A 150 -8.91 -12.05 18.54
N PRO A 151 -7.78 -12.31 19.21
CA PRO A 151 -7.03 -13.55 19.02
C PRO A 151 -7.92 -14.79 19.12
N GLY A 152 -7.81 -15.68 18.14
CA GLY A 152 -8.62 -16.89 18.01
C GLY A 152 -10.07 -16.67 17.54
N GLU A 153 -10.49 -15.46 17.18
CA GLU A 153 -11.85 -15.17 16.69
C GLU A 153 -11.93 -14.86 15.18
N GLY A 154 -10.79 -14.81 14.47
CA GLY A 154 -10.72 -14.50 13.05
C GLY A 154 -11.50 -15.49 12.18
N TYR A 155 -11.47 -16.78 12.50
CA TYR A 155 -12.26 -17.78 11.77
C TYR A 155 -13.77 -17.54 11.88
N LYS A 156 -14.25 -17.06 13.05
CA LYS A 156 -15.66 -16.71 13.25
C LYS A 156 -16.01 -15.48 12.43
N ALA A 157 -15.16 -14.46 12.48
CA ALA A 157 -15.34 -13.24 11.69
C ALA A 157 -15.49 -13.56 10.19
N VAL A 158 -14.66 -14.44 9.64
CA VAL A 158 -14.79 -14.89 8.24
C VAL A 158 -16.07 -15.70 8.02
N SER A 159 -16.36 -16.68 8.89
CA SER A 159 -17.52 -17.58 8.76
C SER A 159 -18.86 -16.83 8.86
N ASP A 160 -18.93 -15.83 9.73
CA ASP A 160 -20.10 -14.97 9.94
C ASP A 160 -20.22 -13.89 8.85
N GLY A 161 -19.30 -13.87 7.89
CA GLY A 161 -19.30 -12.94 6.77
C GLY A 161 -18.86 -11.51 7.13
N GLN A 162 -18.24 -11.31 8.29
CA GLN A 162 -17.82 -9.97 8.74
C GLN A 162 -16.74 -9.36 7.84
N THR A 163 -15.95 -10.21 7.20
CA THR A 163 -14.86 -9.84 6.29
C THR A 163 -15.25 -9.76 4.81
N ARG A 164 -16.51 -10.06 4.47
CA ARG A 164 -17.02 -9.98 3.09
C ARG A 164 -17.02 -8.53 2.59
N LEU A 165 -17.16 -8.38 1.27
CA LEU A 165 -17.20 -7.07 0.61
C LEU A 165 -18.28 -6.13 1.21
N ASP A 166 -19.43 -6.69 1.55
CA ASP A 166 -20.59 -6.03 2.18
C ASP A 166 -20.59 -6.14 3.72
N GLY A 167 -19.55 -6.73 4.31
CA GLY A 167 -19.39 -6.88 5.74
C GLY A 167 -18.90 -5.60 6.45
N PRO A 168 -18.94 -5.56 7.78
CA PRO A 168 -18.46 -4.43 8.58
C PRO A 168 -16.94 -4.18 8.54
N LYS A 169 -16.14 -5.17 8.15
CA LYS A 169 -14.68 -5.03 7.99
C LYS A 169 -14.22 -5.76 6.73
N PRO A 170 -14.46 -5.23 5.52
CA PRO A 170 -14.06 -5.90 4.29
C PRO A 170 -12.55 -6.16 4.26
N ILE A 171 -12.16 -7.41 4.00
CA ILE A 171 -10.77 -7.84 3.86
C ILE A 171 -10.56 -8.36 2.45
N ASN A 172 -9.43 -8.01 1.84
CA ASN A 172 -8.99 -8.56 0.55
C ASN A 172 -10.03 -8.42 -0.56
N THR A 173 -10.60 -7.22 -0.71
CA THR A 173 -11.57 -6.90 -1.77
C THR A 173 -11.05 -7.13 -3.18
N SER A 174 -9.72 -7.19 -3.38
CA SER A 174 -9.11 -7.59 -4.66
C SER A 174 -9.22 -9.09 -4.97
N GLY A 175 -9.66 -9.91 -4.01
CA GLY A 175 -9.59 -11.37 -4.03
C GLY A 175 -8.37 -11.95 -3.32
N GLY A 176 -7.50 -11.09 -2.76
CA GLY A 176 -6.30 -11.49 -2.04
C GLY A 176 -5.24 -12.14 -2.92
N LEU A 177 -4.09 -12.46 -2.35
CA LEU A 177 -3.03 -13.22 -3.00
C LEU A 177 -3.54 -14.58 -3.49
N LYS A 178 -4.52 -15.17 -2.78
CA LYS A 178 -5.08 -16.47 -3.11
C LYS A 178 -5.78 -16.52 -4.47
N SER A 179 -6.47 -15.45 -4.86
CA SER A 179 -7.23 -15.39 -6.13
C SER A 179 -6.60 -14.49 -7.17
N LYS A 180 -6.04 -13.34 -6.76
CA LYS A 180 -5.39 -12.37 -7.65
C LYS A 180 -4.01 -12.84 -8.13
N GLY A 181 -3.37 -13.73 -7.36
CA GLY A 181 -2.01 -14.17 -7.57
C GLY A 181 -0.99 -13.40 -6.71
N HIS A 182 0.20 -13.98 -6.58
CA HIS A 182 1.24 -13.51 -5.66
C HIS A 182 2.62 -13.35 -6.33
N PRO A 183 2.79 -12.37 -7.24
CA PRO A 183 4.11 -11.94 -7.66
C PRO A 183 4.81 -11.26 -6.47
N VAL A 184 5.80 -11.93 -5.89
CA VAL A 184 6.34 -11.59 -4.56
C VAL A 184 6.73 -10.12 -4.44
N GLY A 185 7.51 -9.60 -5.40
CA GLY A 185 7.94 -8.20 -5.40
C GLY A 185 6.80 -7.19 -5.57
N ALA A 186 5.77 -7.54 -6.37
CA ALA A 186 4.66 -6.64 -6.72
C ALA A 186 3.50 -6.64 -5.73
N THR A 187 3.43 -7.62 -4.83
CA THR A 187 2.27 -7.82 -3.95
C THR A 187 2.01 -6.61 -3.04
N GLY A 188 3.02 -6.07 -2.36
CA GLY A 188 2.83 -4.94 -1.45
C GLY A 188 2.28 -3.70 -2.15
N VAL A 189 2.77 -3.40 -3.35
CA VAL A 189 2.30 -2.27 -4.17
C VAL A 189 0.91 -2.54 -4.75
N ALA A 190 0.62 -3.79 -5.14
CA ALA A 190 -0.72 -4.18 -5.60
C ALA A 190 -1.78 -4.09 -4.49
N GLN A 191 -1.42 -4.32 -3.23
CA GLN A 191 -2.31 -4.13 -2.08
C GLN A 191 -2.63 -2.63 -1.90
N LEU A 192 -1.61 -1.76 -1.89
CA LEU A 192 -1.80 -0.31 -1.84
C LEU A 192 -2.65 0.22 -3.01
N TYR A 193 -2.49 -0.35 -4.21
CA TYR A 193 -3.28 0.02 -5.38
C TYR A 193 -4.77 -0.32 -5.22
N GLU A 194 -5.12 -1.49 -4.66
CA GLU A 194 -6.53 -1.80 -4.38
C GLU A 194 -7.09 -0.84 -3.31
N VAL A 195 -6.34 -0.56 -2.24
CA VAL A 195 -6.76 0.41 -1.22
C VAL A 195 -7.02 1.78 -1.85
N TRP A 196 -6.14 2.23 -2.75
CA TRP A 196 -6.34 3.45 -3.52
C TRP A 196 -7.60 3.39 -4.39
N LEU A 197 -7.85 2.30 -5.12
CA LEU A 197 -9.06 2.14 -5.95
C LEU A 197 -10.34 2.22 -5.11
N GLN A 198 -10.36 1.54 -3.97
CA GLN A 198 -11.51 1.55 -3.06
C GLN A 198 -11.78 2.96 -2.52
N LEU A 199 -10.74 3.64 -2.02
CA LEU A 199 -10.88 5.01 -1.50
C LEU A 199 -11.30 6.01 -2.58
N ARG A 200 -10.86 5.82 -3.83
CA ARG A 200 -11.24 6.67 -4.97
C ARG A 200 -12.63 6.36 -5.54
N GLY A 201 -13.31 5.30 -5.07
CA GLY A 201 -14.58 4.90 -5.66
C GLY A 201 -14.45 4.26 -7.05
N ARG A 202 -13.29 3.66 -7.35
CA ARG A 202 -12.92 3.16 -8.69
C ARG A 202 -12.74 1.64 -8.75
N ALA A 203 -13.11 0.90 -7.71
CA ALA A 203 -12.96 -0.56 -7.66
C ALA A 203 -14.06 -1.34 -8.44
N GLY A 204 -14.94 -0.64 -9.16
CA GLY A 204 -15.94 -1.24 -10.04
C GLY A 204 -16.91 -2.16 -9.29
N LYS A 205 -17.09 -3.40 -9.77
CA LYS A 205 -17.98 -4.39 -9.12
C LYS A 205 -17.54 -4.79 -7.72
N ARG A 206 -16.27 -4.55 -7.37
CA ARG A 206 -15.71 -4.86 -6.04
C ARG A 206 -15.69 -3.64 -5.12
N GLN A 207 -16.33 -2.53 -5.51
CA GLN A 207 -16.40 -1.33 -4.66
C GLN A 207 -17.13 -1.64 -3.36
N ILE A 208 -16.48 -1.33 -2.23
CA ILE A 208 -17.11 -1.48 -0.90
C ILE A 208 -18.36 -0.58 -0.86
N PRO A 209 -19.54 -1.12 -0.48
CA PRO A 209 -20.79 -0.37 -0.42
C PRO A 209 -20.88 0.54 0.81
N ASN A 210 -19.87 1.41 1.00
CA ASN A 210 -19.79 2.39 2.08
C ASN A 210 -19.49 3.78 1.51
N ARG A 211 -20.46 4.70 1.58
CA ARG A 211 -20.30 6.08 1.09
C ARG A 211 -19.30 6.92 1.91
N ASN A 212 -19.06 6.53 3.16
CA ASN A 212 -18.15 7.18 4.08
C ASN A 212 -16.79 6.49 4.14
N LEU A 213 -16.42 5.72 3.09
CA LEU A 213 -15.09 5.12 2.99
C LEU A 213 -14.03 6.23 2.85
N ARG A 214 -13.10 6.26 3.79
CA ARG A 214 -12.06 7.28 4.00
C ARG A 214 -10.74 6.67 4.43
N VAL A 215 -10.71 5.60 5.22
CA VAL A 215 -9.48 5.00 5.78
C VAL A 215 -9.37 3.52 5.42
N GLY A 216 -8.24 3.12 4.85
CA GLY A 216 -7.94 1.72 4.51
C GLY A 216 -6.49 1.34 4.78
N GLY A 217 -6.24 0.05 5.01
CA GLY A 217 -4.92 -0.47 5.33
C GLY A 217 -4.37 -1.45 4.28
N ALA A 218 -3.06 -1.44 4.07
CA ALA A 218 -2.34 -2.46 3.30
C ALA A 218 -1.27 -3.11 4.18
N HIS A 219 -1.42 -4.41 4.43
CA HIS A 219 -0.52 -5.23 5.24
C HIS A 219 0.25 -6.21 4.36
N ASN A 220 1.59 -6.13 4.40
CA ASN A 220 2.47 -6.97 3.61
C ASN A 220 3.47 -7.71 4.51
N LEU A 221 3.42 -9.04 4.50
CA LEU A 221 4.34 -9.91 5.23
C LEU A 221 5.47 -10.37 4.29
N GLY A 222 6.68 -10.48 4.81
CA GLY A 222 7.84 -11.03 4.10
C GLY A 222 8.35 -12.33 4.73
N GLY A 223 8.79 -13.24 3.86
CA GLY A 223 9.35 -14.52 4.25
C GLY A 223 8.36 -15.39 5.03
N THR A 224 8.82 -15.99 6.13
CA THR A 224 8.01 -16.84 7.01
C THR A 224 7.50 -16.07 8.25
N GLY A 225 7.23 -14.78 8.09
CA GLY A 225 6.71 -13.91 9.16
C GLY A 225 7.75 -13.06 9.88
N GLY A 226 8.99 -13.03 9.41
CA GLY A 226 10.08 -12.30 10.06
C GLY A 226 10.09 -10.79 9.82
N THR A 227 9.37 -10.32 8.79
CA THR A 227 9.25 -8.89 8.47
C THR A 227 7.84 -8.57 7.99
N CYS A 228 7.35 -7.38 8.32
CA CYS A 228 6.04 -6.90 7.94
C CYS A 228 6.06 -5.39 7.73
N THR A 229 5.24 -4.91 6.80
CA THR A 229 4.84 -3.51 6.73
C THR A 229 3.33 -3.38 6.82
N PHE A 230 2.86 -2.32 7.49
CA PHE A 230 1.45 -1.93 7.47
C PHE A 230 1.36 -0.45 7.13
N THR A 231 0.63 -0.13 6.06
CA THR A 231 0.46 1.25 5.57
C THR A 231 -1.00 1.62 5.61
N ILE A 232 -1.30 2.78 6.19
CA ILE A 232 -2.66 3.31 6.34
C ILE A 232 -2.82 4.50 5.37
N LEU A 233 -3.84 4.41 4.53
CA LEU A 233 -4.20 5.43 3.56
C LEU A 233 -5.50 6.13 3.96
N GLU A 234 -5.55 7.44 3.72
CA GLU A 234 -6.71 8.29 3.99
C GLU A 234 -7.11 9.11 2.75
N ARG A 235 -8.42 9.11 2.46
CA ARG A 235 -9.06 10.11 1.61
C ARG A 235 -9.60 11.22 2.50
N ARG A 236 -9.21 12.47 2.24
CA ARG A 236 -9.72 13.67 2.93
C ARG A 236 -10.81 14.33 2.09
#